data_AF-A0A9E5NKZ6-F1
#
_entry.id   AF-A0A9E5NKZ6-F1
#
_cell.length_a   1.000
_cell.length_b   1.000
_cell.length_c   1.000
_cell.angle_alpha   90.00
_cell.angle_beta   90.00
_cell.angle_gamma   90.00
#
_symmetry.space_group_name_H-M   'P 1'
#
loop_
_entity.id
_entity.type
_entity.pdbx_description
1 polymer ?
#
loop_
_entity_poly.entity_id
_entity_poly.type
_entity_poly.pdbx_seq_one_letter_code
_entity_poly.pdbx_strand_id
1 'polypeptide(L)'
;IFPVTGDKYNTYEAVEKARDLLVPHGVYPLRFWRAWNHQDLEQTCEAKRFEVDGLIIKPFQGSGGAGVLPLMKDTSVGEVVEGSLNEFHTKYGQRVSPFPYTVCEKIQPWKATWRGQPHNFDIRIYVARQEDSLIPVGCLFRIAPKPDTGTY
;
A
#
# COMPACT_ATOMS: atom_id res chain seq x y z
N ILE A 1 -13.76 -1.59 -12.72
CA ILE A 1 -12.66 -0.98 -11.94
C ILE A 1 -12.95 0.52 -11.95
N PHE A 2 -13.30 1.10 -10.80
CA PHE A 2 -13.60 2.54 -10.74
C PHE A 2 -12.34 3.31 -11.15
N PRO A 3 -12.38 4.25 -12.13
CA PRO A 3 -11.22 5.03 -12.55
C PRO A 3 -10.52 5.77 -11.39
N VAL A 4 -11.29 6.12 -10.36
CA VAL A 4 -10.82 6.74 -9.11
C VAL A 4 -9.95 5.81 -8.24
N THR A 5 -10.08 4.48 -8.40
CA THR A 5 -9.34 3.46 -7.60
C THR A 5 -7.92 3.18 -8.12
N GLY A 6 -7.51 3.81 -9.22
CA GLY A 6 -6.09 3.82 -9.60
C GLY A 6 -5.26 4.62 -8.61
N ASP A 7 -5.85 5.68 -8.03
CA ASP A 7 -5.17 6.54 -7.06
C ASP A 7 -5.20 5.92 -5.66
N LYS A 8 -4.05 5.39 -5.24
CA LYS A 8 -3.87 4.80 -3.91
C LYS A 8 -4.02 5.87 -2.82
N TYR A 9 -3.58 7.11 -3.07
CA TYR A 9 -3.70 8.21 -2.13
C TYR A 9 -5.18 8.53 -1.85
N ASN A 10 -6.00 8.66 -2.90
CA ASN A 10 -7.44 8.96 -2.73
C ASN A 10 -8.18 7.82 -2.00
N THR A 11 -7.72 6.58 -2.14
CA THR A 11 -8.27 5.45 -1.38
C THR A 11 -8.01 5.64 0.12
N TYR A 12 -6.79 6.02 0.51
CA TYR A 12 -6.48 6.31 1.92
C TYR A 12 -7.21 7.56 2.43
N GLU A 13 -7.36 8.59 1.59
CA GLU A 13 -8.11 9.79 1.93
C GLU A 13 -9.60 9.48 2.21
N ALA A 14 -10.22 8.60 1.41
CA ALA A 14 -11.59 8.16 1.66
C ALA A 14 -11.73 7.41 2.99
N VAL A 15 -10.73 6.58 3.34
CA VAL A 15 -10.68 5.87 4.62
C VAL A 15 -10.51 6.84 5.79
N GLU A 16 -9.62 7.84 5.67
CA GLU A 16 -9.44 8.90 6.69
C GLU A 16 -10.73 9.70 6.88
N LYS A 17 -11.43 10.08 5.80
CA LYS A 17 -12.73 10.78 5.89
C LYS A 17 -13.81 9.95 6.60
N ALA A 18 -13.70 8.63 6.56
CA ALA A 18 -14.62 7.71 7.24
C ALA A 18 -14.13 7.27 8.64
N ARG A 19 -13.08 7.91 9.18
CA ARG A 19 -12.43 7.53 10.46
C ARG A 19 -13.42 7.28 11.60
N ASP A 20 -14.34 8.21 11.83
CA ASP A 20 -15.27 8.14 12.96
C ASP A 20 -16.24 6.95 12.86
N LEU A 21 -16.51 6.47 11.64
CA LEU A 21 -17.29 5.26 11.39
C LEU A 21 -16.44 3.99 11.54
N LEU A 22 -15.16 4.05 11.20
CA LEU A 22 -14.27 2.87 11.09
C LEU A 22 -13.57 2.51 12.42
N VAL A 23 -13.15 3.51 13.19
CA VAL A 23 -12.42 3.31 14.45
C VAL A 23 -13.19 2.49 15.48
N PRO A 24 -14.51 2.67 15.68
CA PRO A 24 -15.30 1.82 16.58
C PRO A 24 -15.31 0.33 16.20
N HIS A 25 -15.01 0.01 14.93
CA HIS A 25 -14.89 -1.34 14.41
C HIS A 25 -13.43 -1.85 14.35
N GLY A 26 -12.49 -1.12 14.97
CA GLY A 26 -11.07 -1.49 15.01
C GLY A 26 -10.34 -1.25 13.69
N VAL A 27 -10.93 -0.49 12.75
CA VAL A 27 -10.30 -0.11 11.50
C VAL A 27 -9.72 1.29 11.64
N TYR A 28 -8.40 1.38 11.69
CA TYR A 28 -7.68 2.63 11.85
C TYR A 28 -7.10 3.08 10.51
N PRO A 29 -7.38 4.31 10.07
CA PRO A 29 -6.70 4.88 8.91
C PRO A 29 -5.18 4.91 9.11
N LEU A 30 -4.46 4.65 8.02
CA LEU A 30 -3.01 4.75 8.03
C LEU A 30 -2.57 6.21 7.99
N ARG A 31 -1.33 6.49 8.41
CA ARG A 31 -0.62 7.71 8.01
C ARG A 31 -0.15 7.59 6.57
N PHE A 32 -0.44 8.60 5.76
CA PHE A 32 -0.07 8.64 4.34
C PHE A 32 0.18 10.06 3.84
N TRP A 33 0.97 10.14 2.76
CA TRP A 33 1.40 11.36 2.11
C TRP A 33 1.43 11.16 0.60
N ARG A 34 1.32 12.27 -0.15
CA ARG A 34 1.40 12.27 -1.60
C ARG A 34 2.70 12.94 -2.02
N ALA A 35 3.37 12.36 -3.00
CA ALA A 35 4.54 12.93 -3.62
C ALA A 35 4.33 13.06 -5.14
N TRP A 36 4.44 14.26 -5.68
CA TRP A 36 4.05 14.57 -7.06
C TRP A 36 5.14 14.30 -8.11
N ASN A 37 6.39 14.25 -7.68
CA ASN A 37 7.55 14.02 -8.55
C ASN A 37 8.69 13.39 -7.75
N HIS A 38 9.81 13.14 -8.43
CA HIS A 38 10.97 12.46 -7.85
C HIS A 38 11.53 13.18 -6.61
N GLN A 39 11.80 14.48 -6.73
CA GLN A 39 12.34 15.29 -5.64
C GLN A 39 11.38 15.34 -4.44
N ASP A 40 10.08 15.53 -4.70
CA ASP A 40 9.04 15.54 -3.67
C ASP A 40 8.93 14.18 -2.95
N LEU A 41 9.14 13.08 -3.67
CA LEU A 41 9.15 11.73 -3.10
C LEU A 41 10.33 11.53 -2.16
N GLU A 42 11.55 11.88 -2.58
CA GLU A 42 12.73 11.79 -1.72
C GLU A 42 12.58 12.67 -0.48
N GLN A 43 12.14 13.92 -0.65
CA GLN A 43 11.92 14.85 0.46
C GLN A 43 10.85 14.35 1.44
N THR A 44 9.73 13.83 0.92
CA THR A 44 8.67 13.25 1.74
C THR A 44 9.18 12.04 2.51
N CYS A 45 9.91 11.14 1.86
CA CYS A 45 10.50 9.97 2.49
C CYS A 45 11.49 10.35 3.60
N GLU A 46 12.40 11.28 3.33
CA GLU A 46 13.38 11.77 4.30
C GLU A 46 12.70 12.43 5.53
N ALA A 47 11.69 13.26 5.28
CA ALA A 47 10.97 13.93 6.36
C ALA A 47 10.15 12.97 7.22
N LYS A 48 9.59 11.90 6.62
CA LYS A 48 8.59 11.03 7.27
C LYS A 48 9.13 9.70 7.77
N ARG A 49 10.30 9.23 7.30
CA ARG A 49 10.82 7.88 7.64
C ARG A 49 11.08 7.64 9.13
N PHE A 50 11.26 8.70 9.91
CA PHE A 50 11.47 8.60 11.35
C PHE A 50 10.19 8.82 12.19
N GLU A 51 9.07 9.22 11.57
CA GLU A 51 7.79 9.42 12.26
C GLU A 51 7.03 8.11 12.53
N VAL A 52 7.44 7.01 11.87
CA VAL A 52 6.80 5.69 11.90
C VAL A 52 7.84 4.56 11.78
N ASP A 53 7.45 3.30 11.99
CA ASP A 53 8.33 2.12 11.94
C ASP A 53 8.57 1.60 10.51
N GLY A 54 8.91 2.54 9.63
CA GLY A 54 9.13 2.31 8.21
C GLY A 54 7.97 2.79 7.35
N LEU A 55 8.29 3.02 6.09
CA LEU A 55 7.36 3.48 5.07
C LEU A 55 7.21 2.41 4.00
N ILE A 56 6.11 2.47 3.25
CA ILE A 56 5.94 1.81 1.97
C ILE A 56 5.70 2.90 0.93
N ILE A 57 6.51 2.91 -0.12
CA ILE A 57 6.31 3.79 -1.28
C ILE A 57 5.56 3.02 -2.38
N LYS A 58 4.59 3.66 -3.02
CA LYS A 58 3.71 3.04 -4.01
C LYS A 58 3.54 3.97 -5.21
N PRO A 59 3.85 3.52 -6.44
CA PRO A 59 3.52 4.27 -7.66
C PRO A 59 2.02 4.53 -7.74
N PHE A 60 1.64 5.61 -8.42
CA PHE A 60 0.25 5.98 -8.72
C PHE A 60 -0.47 4.82 -9.39
N GLN A 61 -0.01 4.44 -10.58
CA GLN A 61 -0.63 3.38 -11.38
C GLN A 61 0.05 2.03 -11.14
N GLY A 62 -0.39 1.01 -11.88
CA GLY A 62 0.19 -0.32 -11.83
C GLY A 62 -0.55 -1.29 -10.91
N SER A 63 -0.18 -2.55 -11.04
CA SER A 63 -0.82 -3.73 -10.46
C SER A 63 0.24 -4.80 -10.15
N GLY A 64 -0.11 -5.77 -9.32
CA GLY A 64 0.80 -6.87 -8.98
C GLY A 64 2.07 -6.47 -8.22
N GLY A 65 2.06 -5.31 -7.56
CA GLY A 65 3.11 -4.90 -6.63
C GLY A 65 4.39 -4.29 -7.23
N ALA A 66 4.47 -4.12 -8.54
CA ALA A 66 5.69 -3.56 -9.16
C ALA A 66 5.94 -2.11 -8.69
N GLY A 67 7.15 -1.86 -8.19
CA GLY A 67 7.56 -0.57 -7.64
C GLY A 67 7.01 -0.31 -6.23
N VAL A 68 6.29 -1.24 -5.62
CA VAL A 68 5.87 -1.11 -4.21
C VAL A 68 7.02 -1.61 -3.34
N LEU A 69 7.77 -0.68 -2.75
CA LEU A 69 8.95 -1.01 -1.96
C LEU A 69 8.84 -0.49 -0.52
N PRO A 70 9.34 -1.27 0.46
CA PRO A 70 9.53 -0.77 1.81
C PRO A 70 10.74 0.17 1.88
N LEU A 71 10.63 1.17 2.74
CA LEU A 71 11.71 2.06 3.13
C LEU A 71 11.86 1.97 4.66
N MET A 72 12.95 1.36 5.10
CA MET A 72 13.30 1.19 6.51
C MET A 72 14.16 2.37 6.98
N LYS A 73 14.28 2.56 8.30
CA LYS A 73 14.99 3.72 8.88
C LYS A 73 16.48 3.74 8.50
N ASP A 74 17.07 2.58 8.26
CA ASP A 74 18.47 2.34 7.92
C ASP A 74 18.74 2.23 6.41
N THR A 75 17.70 2.23 5.58
CA THR A 75 17.86 2.17 4.11
C THR A 75 18.10 3.55 3.50
N SER A 76 18.86 3.59 2.40
CA SER A 76 19.07 4.79 1.59
C SER A 76 17.79 5.15 0.84
N VAL A 77 17.26 6.36 1.06
CA VAL A 77 16.05 6.83 0.38
C VAL A 77 16.23 6.82 -1.13
N GLY A 78 17.36 7.36 -1.63
CA GLY A 78 17.63 7.43 -3.06
C GLY A 78 17.67 6.04 -3.71
N GLU A 79 18.32 5.05 -3.07
CA GLU A 79 18.38 3.68 -3.60
C GLU A 79 17.00 3.02 -3.67
N VAL A 80 16.16 3.22 -2.66
CA VAL A 80 14.80 2.65 -2.63
C VAL A 80 13.90 3.33 -3.67
N VAL A 81 13.99 4.66 -3.82
CA VAL A 81 13.23 5.39 -4.83
C VAL A 81 13.62 4.96 -6.24
N GLU A 82 14.92 4.91 -6.54
CA GLU A 82 15.43 4.44 -7.84
C GLU A 82 15.04 2.98 -8.10
N GLY A 83 15.16 2.10 -7.09
CA GLY A 83 14.71 0.72 -7.19
C GLY A 83 13.22 0.62 -7.54
N SER A 84 12.38 1.43 -6.90
CA SER A 84 10.95 1.47 -7.14
C SER A 84 10.60 1.92 -8.56
N LEU A 85 11.25 2.99 -9.04
CA LEU A 85 11.09 3.50 -10.40
C LEU A 85 11.52 2.45 -11.43
N ASN A 86 12.65 1.78 -11.19
CA ASN A 86 13.18 0.75 -12.07
C ASN A 86 12.23 -0.46 -12.16
N GLU A 87 11.72 -0.97 -11.04
CA GLU A 87 10.73 -2.05 -11.05
C GLU A 87 9.46 -1.66 -11.81
N PHE A 88 8.97 -0.44 -11.57
CA PHE A 88 7.77 0.06 -12.25
C PHE A 88 7.98 0.16 -13.76
N HIS A 89 9.03 0.84 -14.21
CA HIS A 89 9.31 1.02 -15.64
C HIS A 89 9.70 -0.27 -16.34
N THR A 90 10.31 -1.23 -15.65
CA THR A 90 10.57 -2.57 -16.20
C THR A 90 9.26 -3.24 -16.61
N LYS A 91 8.19 -3.05 -15.83
CA LYS A 91 6.89 -3.67 -16.09
C LYS A 91 6.01 -2.85 -17.04
N TYR A 92 5.98 -1.53 -16.90
CA TYR A 92 5.02 -0.65 -17.58
C TYR A 92 5.62 0.20 -18.71
N GLY A 93 6.95 0.19 -18.83
CA GLY A 93 7.69 1.01 -19.80
C GLY A 93 7.91 2.45 -19.33
N GLN A 94 8.93 3.08 -19.90
CA GLN A 94 9.40 4.43 -19.54
C GLN A 94 8.45 5.58 -19.91
N ARG A 95 7.45 5.32 -20.78
CA ARG A 95 6.48 6.33 -21.21
C ARG A 95 5.34 6.52 -20.21
N VAL A 96 5.18 5.60 -19.26
CA VAL A 96 4.12 5.64 -18.24
C VAL A 96 4.69 6.28 -17.00
N SER A 97 4.06 7.38 -16.54
CA SER A 97 4.49 8.03 -15.30
C SER A 97 4.06 7.22 -14.07
N PRO A 98 4.96 6.92 -13.12
CA PRO A 98 4.62 6.31 -11.84
C PRO A 98 4.07 7.33 -10.83
N PHE A 99 4.08 8.63 -11.15
CA PHE A 99 3.63 9.69 -10.27
C PHE A 99 2.14 10.02 -10.42
N PRO A 100 1.50 10.58 -9.38
CA PRO A 100 2.04 10.84 -8.03
C PRO A 100 2.18 9.58 -7.16
N TYR A 101 3.30 9.47 -6.45
CA TYR A 101 3.50 8.41 -5.48
C TYR A 101 2.63 8.60 -4.24
N THR A 102 2.26 7.47 -3.64
CA THR A 102 1.74 7.41 -2.28
C THR A 102 2.83 6.87 -1.37
N VAL A 103 3.15 7.62 -0.33
CA VAL A 103 4.00 7.17 0.79
C VAL A 103 3.06 6.87 1.95
N CYS A 104 3.13 5.70 2.56
CA CYS A 104 2.32 5.37 3.73
C CYS A 104 3.13 4.63 4.78
N GLU A 105 2.67 4.65 6.02
CA GLU A 105 3.32 3.85 7.06
C GLU A 105 3.30 2.34 6.73
N LYS A 106 4.36 1.64 7.15
CA LYS A 106 4.43 0.18 7.11
C LYS A 106 3.58 -0.36 8.25
N ILE A 107 2.64 -1.23 7.92
CA ILE A 107 1.87 -1.97 8.93
C ILE A 107 2.56 -3.29 9.26
N GLN A 108 2.39 -3.73 10.50
CA GLN A 108 2.73 -5.08 10.93
C GLN A 108 1.45 -5.94 10.88
N PRO A 109 1.22 -6.70 9.79
CA PRO A 109 0.01 -7.48 9.69
C PRO A 109 0.05 -8.68 10.64
N TRP A 110 -1.11 -9.10 11.13
CA TRP A 110 -1.24 -10.42 11.72
C TRP A 110 -0.89 -11.50 10.71
N LYS A 111 -0.29 -12.59 11.19
CA LYS A 111 0.15 -13.71 10.36
C LYS A 111 -0.81 -14.87 10.52
N ALA A 112 -1.07 -15.56 9.42
CA ALA A 112 -1.76 -16.84 9.45
C ALA A 112 -0.71 -17.96 9.52
N THR A 113 -0.95 -18.97 10.38
CA THR A 113 -0.13 -20.18 10.37
C THR A 113 -0.62 -21.10 9.25
N TRP A 114 0.22 -21.38 8.27
CA TRP A 114 -0.07 -22.30 7.17
C TRP A 114 1.08 -23.27 6.97
N ARG A 115 0.77 -24.58 6.94
CA ARG A 115 1.76 -25.66 6.87
C ARG A 115 2.88 -25.53 7.92
N GLY A 116 2.52 -25.07 9.12
CA GLY A 116 3.43 -24.90 10.25
C GLY A 116 4.33 -23.65 10.19
N GLN A 117 4.16 -22.77 9.20
CA GLN A 117 4.95 -21.57 9.02
C GLN A 117 4.07 -20.31 9.09
N PRO A 118 4.61 -19.14 9.47
CA PRO A 118 3.88 -17.88 9.46
C PRO A 118 3.83 -17.30 8.04
N HIS A 119 2.64 -16.86 7.60
CA HIS A 119 2.43 -16.23 6.30
C HIS A 119 1.67 -14.92 6.43
N ASN A 120 2.04 -13.94 5.59
CA ASN A 120 1.16 -12.82 5.28
C ASN A 120 -0.08 -13.32 4.55
N PHE A 121 -1.21 -12.64 4.74
CA PHE A 121 -2.44 -12.92 4.02
C PHE A 121 -3.20 -11.65 3.72
N ASP A 122 -4.09 -11.71 2.73
CA ASP A 122 -5.11 -10.70 2.50
C ASP A 122 -6.50 -11.34 2.42
N ILE A 123 -7.49 -10.60 2.90
CA ILE A 123 -8.90 -10.96 2.79
C ILE A 123 -9.54 -9.99 1.80
N ARG A 124 -10.20 -10.54 0.78
CA ARG A 124 -11.02 -9.77 -0.14
C ARG A 124 -12.48 -10.06 0.15
N ILE A 125 -13.20 -9.04 0.60
CA ILE A 125 -14.65 -9.11 0.81
C ILE A 125 -15.32 -8.49 -0.42
N TYR A 126 -16.19 -9.27 -1.06
CA TYR A 126 -16.97 -8.81 -2.20
C TYR A 126 -18.34 -8.38 -1.71
N VAL A 127 -18.72 -7.16 -2.06
CA VAL A 127 -20.02 -6.58 -1.73
C VAL A 127 -20.75 -6.18 -3.01
N ALA A 128 -22.04 -6.45 -3.08
CA ALA A 128 -22.94 -5.89 -4.07
C ALA A 128 -23.69 -4.71 -3.44
N ARG A 129 -23.83 -3.62 -4.19
CA ARG A 129 -24.70 -2.52 -3.78
C ARG A 129 -26.11 -2.79 -4.30
N GLN A 130 -27.08 -2.78 -3.42
CA GLN A 130 -28.50 -2.79 -3.75
C GLN A 130 -29.13 -1.57 -3.07
N GLU A 131 -29.49 -0.57 -3.87
CA GLU A 131 -29.97 0.74 -3.40
C GLU A 131 -28.98 1.36 -2.40
N ASP A 132 -29.41 1.58 -1.15
CA ASP A 132 -28.60 2.16 -0.08
C ASP A 132 -27.95 1.10 0.83
N SER A 133 -28.04 -0.17 0.45
CA SER A 133 -27.46 -1.30 1.20
C SER A 133 -26.24 -1.89 0.51
N LEU A 134 -25.25 -2.32 1.32
CA LEU A 134 -24.12 -3.14 0.89
C LEU A 134 -24.37 -4.58 1.34
N ILE A 135 -24.51 -5.49 0.39
CA ILE A 135 -24.77 -6.91 0.62
C ILE A 135 -23.48 -7.69 0.38
N PRO A 136 -22.91 -8.38 1.39
CA PRO A 136 -21.77 -9.25 1.18
C PRO A 136 -22.18 -10.43 0.30
N VAL A 137 -21.47 -10.63 -0.81
CA VAL A 137 -21.77 -11.69 -1.79
C VAL A 137 -20.67 -12.76 -1.84
N GLY A 138 -19.54 -12.52 -1.20
CA GLY A 138 -18.47 -13.51 -1.11
C GLY A 138 -17.23 -13.00 -0.39
N CYS A 139 -16.32 -13.92 -0.12
CA CYS A 139 -15.04 -13.64 0.49
C CYS A 139 -13.97 -14.53 -0.15
N LEU A 140 -12.77 -13.99 -0.35
CA LEU A 140 -11.59 -14.74 -0.77
C LEU A 140 -10.45 -14.46 0.22
N PHE A 141 -10.00 -15.51 0.89
CA PHE A 141 -8.81 -15.48 1.73
C PHE A 141 -7.61 -15.93 0.90
N ARG A 142 -6.55 -15.11 0.83
CA ARG A 142 -5.34 -15.42 0.08
C ARG A 142 -4.14 -15.41 1.00
N ILE A 143 -3.45 -16.53 1.05
CA ILE A 143 -2.19 -16.69 1.80
C ILE A 143 -1.04 -16.40 0.83
N ALA A 144 -0.05 -15.63 1.27
CA ALA A 144 1.17 -15.41 0.52
C ALA A 144 1.86 -16.75 0.26
N PRO A 145 2.28 -17.06 -0.98
CA PRO A 145 2.81 -18.38 -1.31
C PRO A 145 4.13 -18.70 -0.60
N LYS A 146 4.91 -17.67 -0.25
CA LYS A 146 6.14 -17.79 0.52
C LYS A 146 5.87 -17.45 2.00
N PRO A 147 6.50 -18.18 2.94
CA PRO A 147 6.44 -17.83 4.35
C PRO A 147 7.10 -16.46 4.56
N ASP A 148 6.65 -15.78 5.61
CA ASP A 148 7.33 -14.57 6.05
C ASP A 148 8.63 -14.94 6.78
N THR A 149 9.75 -14.49 6.25
CA THR A 149 11.08 -14.73 6.84
C THR A 149 11.54 -13.59 7.74
N GLY A 150 10.70 -12.57 7.97
CA GLY A 150 11.04 -11.41 8.79
C GLY A 150 12.04 -10.45 8.15
N THR A 151 12.46 -10.70 6.90
CA THR A 151 13.37 -9.84 6.14
C THR A 151 12.57 -8.90 5.24
N TYR A 152 12.31 -7.69 5.76
CA TYR A 152 11.96 -6.50 4.98
C TYR A 152 12.60 -5.27 5.62
#